data_AF-T0FYB1-F1
#
_entry.id   AF-T0FYB1-F1
#
_cell.length_a   1.000
_cell.length_b   1.000
_cell.length_c   1.000
_cell.angle_alpha   90.00
_cell.angle_beta   90.00
_cell.angle_gamma   90.00
#
_symmetry.space_group_name_H-M   'P 1'
#
loop_
_entity.id
_entity.type
_entity.pdbx_description
1 polymer ?
#
loop_
_entity_poly.entity_id
_entity_poly.type
_entity_poly.pdbx_seq_one_letter_code
_entity_poly.pdbx_strand_id
1 'polypeptide(L)'
;MLKKIFGQTQNENVFNNIQETLYMKKNISYYLVFLFSFSIAAEGANDFRNDLNLLMGTLESCECKFIRNGVEHDPKEARDHMERKLKAADGRIQTIPEFIDLIGSKSSVSGKSYLVKFTDGKTKESGLWLKEKWEEIVQRKNAPVKPSNKNRKN
;
A
#
# COMPACT_ATOMS: atom_id res chain seq x y z
N MET A 1 68.10 -34.12 29.98
CA MET A 1 67.26 -32.92 29.77
C MET A 1 66.29 -33.26 28.64
N LEU A 2 65.05 -33.69 28.93
CA LEU A 2 63.85 -32.83 29.09
C LEU A 2 63.65 -31.97 27.81
N LYS A 3 62.63 -32.10 26.96
CA LYS A 3 61.20 -32.47 27.03
C LYS A 3 60.79 -32.98 25.61
N LYS A 4 59.92 -33.97 25.39
CA LYS A 4 58.51 -34.20 25.78
C LYS A 4 57.48 -33.47 24.87
N ILE A 5 56.93 -34.23 23.91
CA ILE A 5 55.51 -34.45 23.50
C ILE A 5 54.66 -33.26 22.98
N PHE A 6 53.75 -33.61 22.04
CA PHE A 6 52.48 -32.99 21.60
C PHE A 6 52.60 -32.09 20.35
N GLY A 7 51.81 -32.25 19.29
CA GLY A 7 50.66 -33.13 19.03
C GLY A 7 50.21 -32.93 17.58
N GLN A 8 49.65 -34.00 16.99
CA GLN A 8 48.83 -33.94 15.79
C GLN A 8 47.58 -33.05 16.03
N THR A 9 46.83 -32.84 14.96
CA THR A 9 45.42 -32.39 14.94
C THR A 9 45.16 -30.94 15.34
N GLN A 10 45.33 -30.00 14.39
CA GLN A 10 44.51 -28.77 14.29
C GLN A 10 44.48 -28.12 12.88
N ASN A 11 45.00 -28.75 11.81
CA ASN A 11 45.20 -28.04 10.53
C ASN A 11 44.20 -28.36 9.40
N GLU A 12 43.15 -29.15 9.67
CA GLU A 12 42.06 -29.40 8.70
C GLU A 12 40.79 -28.55 8.99
N ASN A 13 40.67 -27.96 10.18
CA ASN A 13 39.52 -27.12 10.56
C ASN A 13 39.70 -25.63 10.30
N VAL A 14 40.87 -25.19 9.85
CA VAL A 14 41.12 -23.78 9.50
C VAL A 14 40.74 -23.51 8.04
N PHE A 15 40.92 -24.48 7.13
CA PHE A 15 40.69 -24.29 5.69
C PHE A 15 39.21 -24.16 5.29
N ASN A 16 38.30 -24.78 6.04
CA ASN A 16 36.85 -24.71 5.78
C ASN A 16 36.18 -23.46 6.38
N ASN A 17 36.87 -22.68 7.22
CA ASN A 17 36.35 -21.43 7.79
C ASN A 17 36.81 -20.19 7.01
N ILE A 18 37.72 -20.35 6.04
CA ILE A 18 38.18 -19.25 5.17
C ILE A 18 37.32 -19.16 3.90
N GLN A 19 36.70 -20.26 3.47
CA GLN A 19 35.86 -20.32 2.26
C GLN A 19 34.47 -19.66 2.44
N GLU A 20 33.93 -19.57 3.66
CA GLU A 20 32.65 -18.88 3.93
C GLU A 20 32.79 -17.34 4.01
N THR A 21 33.99 -16.81 4.25
CA THR A 21 34.23 -15.36 4.29
C THR A 21 34.56 -14.74 2.92
N LEU A 22 34.57 -15.54 1.86
CA LEU A 22 34.99 -15.15 0.51
C LEU A 22 33.85 -15.13 -0.53
N TYR A 23 32.59 -14.98 -0.08
CA TYR A 23 31.43 -14.74 -0.95
C TYR A 23 30.59 -13.50 -0.58
N MET A 24 31.20 -12.50 0.07
CA MET A 24 30.55 -11.20 0.41
C MET A 24 31.51 -10.02 0.24
N LYS A 25 32.31 -9.97 -0.83
CA LYS A 25 33.19 -8.82 -1.09
C LYS A 25 33.54 -8.63 -2.57
N LYS A 26 32.53 -8.68 -3.42
CA LYS A 26 32.65 -8.36 -4.85
C LYS A 26 31.77 -7.15 -5.16
N ASN A 27 32.45 -6.02 -5.39
CA ASN A 27 31.96 -4.82 -6.10
C ASN A 27 31.29 -3.69 -5.29
N ILE A 28 31.89 -3.30 -4.15
CA ILE A 28 31.64 -1.97 -3.54
C ILE A 28 32.60 -0.94 -4.17
N SER A 29 32.56 -0.82 -5.49
CA SER A 29 33.34 0.17 -6.25
C SER A 29 32.53 0.72 -7.42
N TYR A 30 31.39 1.34 -7.10
CA TYR A 30 30.68 2.28 -7.97
C TYR A 30 30.01 3.38 -7.12
N TYR A 31 30.77 4.03 -6.24
CA TYR A 31 30.34 5.22 -5.49
C TYR A 31 31.06 6.50 -5.97
N LEU A 32 31.13 6.72 -7.28
CA LEU A 32 31.52 8.02 -7.88
C LEU A 32 30.72 8.33 -9.15
N VAL A 33 29.38 8.23 -9.06
CA VAL A 33 28.44 9.11 -9.77
C VAL A 33 27.37 9.51 -8.75
N PHE A 34 27.80 10.32 -7.79
CA PHE A 34 26.93 11.08 -6.90
C PHE A 34 26.63 12.40 -7.61
N LEU A 35 25.34 12.78 -7.65
CA LEU A 35 24.74 13.97 -8.29
C LEU A 35 24.27 13.79 -9.73
N PHE A 36 23.25 12.94 -9.93
CA PHE A 36 22.20 13.29 -10.88
C PHE A 36 20.84 13.18 -10.18
N SER A 37 20.33 14.34 -9.81
CA SER A 37 18.96 14.70 -9.44
C SER A 37 17.95 13.55 -9.32
N PHE A 38 17.70 13.08 -8.10
CA PHE A 38 16.46 12.38 -7.76
C PHE A 38 15.60 13.29 -6.87
N SER A 39 15.16 14.40 -7.45
CA SER A 39 14.12 15.24 -6.86
C SER A 39 13.06 15.46 -7.90
N ILE A 40 12.08 14.56 -7.96
CA ILE A 40 10.64 14.82 -8.05
C ILE A 40 9.95 13.51 -7.63
N ALA A 41 9.55 13.40 -6.37
CA ALA A 41 8.57 12.39 -5.93
C ALA A 41 7.54 12.96 -4.94
N ALA A 42 7.47 14.30 -4.83
CA ALA A 42 6.50 14.96 -3.97
C ALA A 42 5.16 15.22 -4.66
N GLU A 43 5.14 15.37 -6.00
CA GLU A 43 3.92 15.65 -6.77
C GLU A 43 2.90 14.49 -6.66
N GLY A 44 3.33 13.25 -6.94
CA GLY A 44 2.43 12.09 -6.98
C GLY A 44 1.89 11.63 -5.62
N ALA A 45 2.66 11.84 -4.54
CA ALA A 45 2.24 11.46 -3.19
C ALA A 45 1.08 12.33 -2.66
N ASN A 46 1.11 13.63 -2.99
CA ASN A 46 0.04 14.56 -2.62
C ASN A 46 -1.25 14.24 -3.38
N ASP A 47 -1.15 13.94 -4.68
CA ASP A 47 -2.30 13.57 -5.50
C ASP A 47 -2.97 12.28 -5.00
N PHE A 48 -2.17 11.25 -4.69
CA PHE A 48 -2.70 10.00 -4.12
C PHE A 48 -3.48 10.22 -2.81
N ARG A 49 -2.92 11.00 -1.87
CA ARG A 49 -3.56 11.23 -0.57
C ARG A 49 -4.85 12.04 -0.70
N ASN A 50 -4.87 13.03 -1.58
CA ASN A 50 -6.07 13.81 -1.88
C ASN A 50 -7.16 12.93 -2.49
N ASP A 51 -6.80 12.13 -3.49
CA ASP A 51 -7.74 11.22 -4.17
C ASP A 51 -8.25 10.12 -3.24
N LEU A 52 -7.39 9.61 -2.36
CA LEU A 52 -7.77 8.61 -1.36
C LEU A 52 -8.78 9.20 -0.36
N ASN A 53 -8.53 10.43 0.12
CA ASN A 53 -9.46 11.10 1.01
C ASN A 53 -10.82 11.34 0.36
N LEU A 54 -10.86 11.67 -0.94
CA LEU A 54 -12.11 11.83 -1.67
C LEU A 54 -12.88 10.50 -1.81
N LEU A 55 -12.18 9.42 -2.14
CA LEU A 55 -12.78 8.08 -2.22
C LEU A 55 -13.29 7.62 -0.84
N MET A 56 -12.49 7.78 0.22
CA MET A 56 -12.88 7.40 1.59
C MET A 56 -14.01 8.28 2.14
N GLY A 57 -14.07 9.56 1.76
CA GLY A 57 -15.22 10.41 2.08
C GLY A 57 -16.52 9.92 1.43
N THR A 58 -16.42 9.31 0.24
CA THR A 58 -17.58 8.66 -0.41
C THR A 58 -18.03 7.42 0.35
N LEU A 59 -17.09 6.64 0.91
CA LEU A 59 -17.40 5.51 1.79
C LEU A 59 -18.08 5.98 3.08
N GLU A 60 -17.52 6.99 3.76
CA GLU A 60 -18.07 7.47 5.03
C GLU A 60 -19.46 8.09 4.91
N SER A 61 -19.76 8.74 3.79
CA SER A 61 -21.08 9.35 3.51
C SER A 61 -22.11 8.37 2.96
N CYS A 62 -21.70 7.14 2.65
CA CYS A 62 -22.60 6.09 2.19
C CYS A 62 -23.53 5.66 3.33
N GLU A 63 -24.84 5.69 3.07
CA GLU A 63 -25.84 5.07 3.94
C GLU A 63 -25.79 3.54 3.78
N CYS A 64 -24.71 2.93 4.27
CA CYS A 64 -24.47 1.50 4.13
C CYS A 64 -23.68 0.94 5.32
N LYS A 65 -23.59 -0.39 5.39
CA LYS A 65 -22.72 -1.13 6.31
C LYS A 65 -21.58 -1.77 5.53
N PHE A 66 -20.41 -1.85 6.17
CA PHE A 66 -19.25 -2.53 5.61
C PHE A 66 -19.10 -3.90 6.25
N ILE A 67 -19.10 -4.96 5.46
CA ILE A 67 -18.97 -6.32 5.96
C ILE A 67 -17.55 -6.81 5.77
N ARG A 68 -16.87 -7.11 6.87
CA ARG A 68 -15.53 -7.69 6.89
C ARG A 68 -15.57 -9.02 7.61
N ASN A 69 -15.13 -10.09 6.95
CA ASN A 69 -15.11 -11.44 7.52
C ASN A 69 -16.47 -11.90 8.10
N GLY A 70 -17.58 -11.42 7.52
CA GLY A 70 -18.94 -11.71 7.96
C GLY A 70 -19.46 -10.82 9.10
N VAL A 71 -18.68 -9.86 9.57
CA VAL A 71 -19.08 -8.91 10.62
C VAL A 71 -19.39 -7.56 9.99
N GLU A 72 -20.52 -6.97 10.37
CA GLU A 72 -20.91 -5.62 9.96
C GLU A 72 -20.14 -4.57 10.76
N HIS A 73 -19.68 -3.55 10.06
CA HIS A 73 -18.95 -2.40 10.57
C HIS A 73 -19.56 -1.12 10.01
N ASP A 74 -19.44 -0.04 10.76
CA ASP A 74 -19.78 1.28 10.26
C ASP A 74 -18.78 1.74 9.20
N PRO A 75 -19.20 2.57 8.22
CA PRO A 75 -18.29 3.05 7.18
C PRO A 75 -17.03 3.77 7.72
N LYS A 76 -17.15 4.47 8.86
CA LYS A 76 -16.00 5.08 9.55
C LYS A 76 -15.00 4.04 10.05
N GLU A 77 -15.48 2.95 10.66
CA GLU A 77 -14.62 1.86 11.11
C GLU A 77 -13.93 1.15 9.93
N ALA A 78 -14.62 1.07 8.79
CA ALA A 78 -14.05 0.55 7.56
C ALA A 78 -12.90 1.42 7.05
N ARG A 79 -13.06 2.75 7.04
CA ARG A 79 -11.98 3.69 6.70
C ARG A 79 -10.80 3.52 7.64
N ASP A 80 -11.03 3.52 8.96
CA ASP A 80 -9.96 3.35 9.95
C ASP A 80 -9.20 2.04 9.75
N HIS A 81 -9.92 0.97 9.44
CA HIS A 81 -9.31 -0.32 9.11
C HIS A 81 -8.44 -0.25 7.85
N MET A 82 -8.92 0.39 6.79
CA MET A 82 -8.16 0.56 5.55
C MET A 82 -6.93 1.45 5.75
N GLU A 83 -7.02 2.53 6.53
CA GLU A 83 -5.88 3.42 6.82
C GLU A 83 -4.80 2.69 7.63
N ARG A 84 -5.19 1.87 8.61
CA ARG A 84 -4.24 1.01 9.34
C ARG A 84 -3.52 0.03 8.40
N LYS A 85 -4.24 -0.63 7.49
CA LYS A 85 -3.63 -1.51 6.48
C LYS A 85 -2.71 -0.74 5.54
N LEU A 86 -3.09 0.46 5.11
CA LEU A 86 -2.27 1.32 4.24
C LEU A 86 -0.98 1.76 4.94
N LYS A 87 -1.06 2.15 6.21
CA LYS A 87 0.12 2.46 7.03
C LYS A 87 1.07 1.27 7.13
N ALA A 88 0.54 0.06 7.32
CA ALA A 88 1.34 -1.17 7.37
C ALA A 88 1.98 -1.54 6.02
N ALA A 89 1.45 -1.05 4.89
CA ALA A 89 2.05 -1.24 3.58
C ALA A 89 3.35 -0.43 3.39
N ASP A 90 3.64 0.53 4.27
CA ASP A 90 4.89 1.28 4.35
C ASP A 90 5.29 1.96 3.03
N GLY A 91 4.36 2.75 2.47
CA GLY A 91 4.60 3.55 1.26
C GLY A 91 4.66 2.76 -0.06
N ARG A 92 4.47 1.44 -0.03
CA ARG A 92 4.44 0.57 -1.24
C ARG A 92 3.21 0.78 -2.12
N ILE A 93 2.16 1.41 -1.60
CA ILE A 93 0.92 1.68 -2.33
C ILE A 93 0.84 3.18 -2.56
N GLN A 94 0.78 3.57 -3.83
CA GLN A 94 0.84 4.99 -4.23
C GLN A 94 -0.26 5.38 -5.22
N THR A 95 -1.14 4.44 -5.61
CA THR A 95 -2.23 4.70 -6.53
C THR A 95 -3.57 4.21 -5.98
N ILE A 96 -4.67 4.85 -6.40
CA ILE A 96 -6.02 4.45 -5.98
C ILE A 96 -6.37 3.04 -6.46
N PRO A 97 -6.07 2.62 -7.70
CA PRO A 97 -6.32 1.23 -8.12
C PRO A 97 -5.60 0.20 -7.24
N GLU A 98 -4.32 0.41 -6.93
CA GLU A 98 -3.57 -0.48 -6.03
C GLU A 98 -4.15 -0.49 -4.61
N PHE A 99 -4.55 0.67 -4.10
CA PHE A 99 -5.23 0.75 -2.81
C PHE A 99 -6.52 -0.09 -2.80
N ILE A 100 -7.35 0.01 -3.84
CA ILE A 100 -8.59 -0.75 -3.92
C ILE A 100 -8.28 -2.25 -3.96
N ASP A 101 -7.35 -2.67 -4.81
CA ASP A 101 -7.06 -4.09 -5.01
C ASP A 101 -6.38 -4.75 -3.81
N LEU A 102 -5.43 -4.06 -3.15
CA LEU A 102 -4.63 -4.64 -2.07
C LEU A 102 -5.20 -4.37 -0.66
N ILE A 103 -5.91 -3.25 -0.50
CA ILE A 103 -6.41 -2.79 0.81
C ILE A 103 -7.91 -2.93 0.91
N GLY A 104 -8.66 -2.34 -0.03
CA GLY A 104 -10.11 -2.15 0.02
C GLY A 104 -10.96 -3.32 -0.46
N SER A 105 -10.38 -4.33 -1.11
CA SER A 105 -11.13 -5.44 -1.72
C SER A 105 -11.36 -6.62 -0.78
N LYS A 106 -10.33 -7.03 -0.03
CA LYS A 106 -10.35 -8.28 0.77
C LYS A 106 -9.43 -8.27 1.99
N SER A 107 -9.69 -9.21 2.89
CA SER A 107 -8.84 -9.45 4.05
C SER A 107 -7.54 -10.13 3.64
N SER A 108 -6.39 -9.59 4.04
CA SER A 108 -5.11 -10.29 3.90
C SER A 108 -5.02 -11.52 4.79
N VAL A 109 -5.71 -11.50 5.94
CA VAL A 109 -5.72 -12.60 6.92
C VAL A 109 -6.55 -13.80 6.45
N SER A 110 -7.81 -13.58 6.03
CA SER A 110 -8.74 -14.66 5.67
C SER A 110 -8.90 -14.89 4.15
N GLY A 111 -8.41 -13.98 3.31
CA GLY A 111 -8.64 -13.98 1.86
C GLY A 111 -10.06 -13.60 1.41
N LYS A 112 -11.02 -13.45 2.34
CA LYS A 112 -12.43 -13.15 2.00
C LYS A 112 -12.61 -11.73 1.49
N SER A 113 -13.38 -11.58 0.41
CA SER A 113 -13.84 -10.28 -0.10
C SER A 113 -14.64 -9.55 0.96
N TYR A 114 -14.44 -8.24 1.05
CA TYR A 114 -15.30 -7.37 1.84
C TYR A 114 -16.57 -7.04 1.04
N LEU A 115 -17.65 -6.72 1.74
CA LEU A 115 -18.91 -6.32 1.11
C LEU A 115 -19.38 -4.96 1.61
N VAL A 116 -20.14 -4.26 0.79
CA VAL A 116 -20.95 -3.11 1.15
C VAL A 116 -22.40 -3.55 1.14
N LYS A 117 -23.11 -3.35 2.25
CA LYS A 117 -24.53 -3.68 2.42
C LYS A 117 -25.34 -2.39 2.47
N PHE A 118 -26.25 -2.21 1.53
CA PHE A 118 -27.09 -1.02 1.42
C PHE A 118 -28.32 -1.11 2.32
N THR A 119 -29.03 0.01 2.48
CA THR A 119 -30.28 0.10 3.25
C THR A 119 -31.38 -0.81 2.71
N ASP A 120 -31.39 -1.12 1.41
CA ASP A 120 -32.32 -2.07 0.79
C ASP A 120 -31.95 -3.56 1.05
N GLY A 121 -30.90 -3.80 1.83
CA GLY A 121 -30.43 -5.12 2.20
C GLY A 121 -29.54 -5.80 1.15
N LYS A 122 -29.38 -5.23 -0.04
CA LYS A 122 -28.49 -5.79 -1.06
C LYS A 122 -27.04 -5.61 -0.65
N THR A 123 -26.22 -6.56 -1.07
CA THR A 123 -24.77 -6.54 -0.85
C THR A 123 -24.03 -6.45 -2.17
N LYS A 124 -22.90 -5.74 -2.17
CA LYS A 124 -21.98 -5.65 -3.29
C LYS A 124 -20.55 -5.86 -2.81
N GLU A 125 -19.70 -6.47 -3.62
CA GLU A 125 -18.27 -6.54 -3.27
C GLU A 125 -17.65 -5.15 -3.15
N SER A 126 -16.95 -4.91 -2.04
CA SER A 126 -16.31 -3.63 -1.74
C SER A 126 -15.34 -3.20 -2.85
N GLY A 127 -14.55 -4.13 -3.38
CA GLY A 127 -13.61 -3.84 -4.45
C GLY A 127 -14.30 -3.29 -5.70
N LEU A 128 -15.40 -3.90 -6.13
CA LEU A 128 -16.20 -3.44 -7.27
C LEU A 128 -16.86 -2.09 -6.97
N TRP A 129 -17.45 -1.95 -5.79
CA TRP A 129 -18.10 -0.71 -5.38
C TRP A 129 -17.11 0.48 -5.33
N LEU A 130 -15.92 0.27 -4.77
CA LEU A 130 -14.87 1.29 -4.70
C LEU A 130 -14.34 1.67 -6.10
N LYS A 131 -14.20 0.70 -7.01
CA LYS A 131 -13.80 0.97 -8.41
C LYS A 131 -14.80 1.87 -9.10
N GLU A 132 -16.09 1.56 -9.01
CA GLU A 132 -17.15 2.40 -9.58
C GLU A 132 -17.15 3.81 -8.99
N LYS A 133 -16.99 3.94 -7.66
CA LYS A 133 -16.90 5.27 -7.03
C LYS A 133 -15.66 6.04 -7.46
N TRP A 134 -14.55 5.35 -7.65
CA TRP A 134 -13.35 5.97 -8.18
C TRP A 134 -13.54 6.44 -9.64
N GLU A 135 -14.17 5.64 -10.49
CA GLU A 135 -14.51 6.04 -11.86
C GLU A 135 -15.43 7.26 -11.88
N GLU A 136 -16.48 7.29 -11.05
CA GLU A 136 -17.35 8.47 -10.91
C GLU A 136 -16.57 9.73 -10.52
N ILE A 137 -15.61 9.62 -9.59
CA ILE A 137 -14.74 10.71 -9.16
C ILE A 137 -13.87 11.21 -10.33
N VAL A 138 -13.22 10.30 -11.06
CA VAL A 138 -12.36 10.64 -12.20
C VAL A 138 -13.16 11.35 -13.29
N GLN A 139 -14.36 10.86 -13.61
CA GLN A 139 -15.23 11.51 -14.60
C GLN A 139 -15.63 12.92 -14.17
N ARG A 140 -15.95 13.13 -12.88
CA ARG A 140 -16.24 14.48 -12.36
C ARG A 140 -15.04 15.42 -12.43
N LYS A 141 -13.84 14.92 -12.18
CA LYS A 141 -12.58 15.70 -12.31
C LYS A 141 -12.33 16.12 -13.76
N ASN A 142 -12.71 15.29 -14.73
CA ASN A 142 -12.46 15.51 -16.15
C ASN A 142 -13.61 16.20 -16.91
N ALA A 143 -14.77 16.41 -16.25
CA ALA A 143 -15.92 17.02 -16.90
C ALA A 143 -15.67 18.52 -17.22
N PRO A 144 -16.00 18.99 -18.43
CA PRO A 144 -15.85 20.40 -18.78
C PRO A 144 -16.78 21.27 -17.90
N VAL A 145 -16.20 22.29 -17.26
CA VAL A 145 -16.94 23.25 -16.44
C VAL A 145 -17.98 23.94 -17.31
N LYS A 146 -19.27 23.58 -17.13
CA LYS A 146 -20.38 24.25 -17.80
C LYS A 146 -20.49 25.66 -17.20
N PRO A 147 -20.49 26.75 -18.00
CA PRO A 147 -20.56 28.10 -17.45
C PRO A 147 -21.89 28.27 -16.71
N SER A 148 -21.84 28.51 -15.40
CA SER A 148 -23.02 28.84 -14.60
C SER A 148 -23.49 30.23 -15.03
N ASN A 149 -24.60 30.30 -15.75
CA ASN A 149 -25.22 31.57 -16.13
C ASN A 149 -25.82 32.25 -14.89
N LYS A 150 -25.01 33.04 -14.17
CA LYS A 150 -25.44 33.92 -13.09
C LYS A 150 -26.05 35.20 -13.69
N ASN A 151 -27.21 35.07 -14.33
CA ASN A 151 -28.08 36.19 -14.68
C ASN A 151 -29.51 35.91 -14.18
N ARG A 152 -29.78 36.30 -12.93
CA ARG A 152 -31.09 36.69 -12.42
C ARG A 152 -30.91 38.12 -11.91
N LYS A 153 -31.11 39.10 -12.80
CA LYS A 153 -32.28 39.99 -12.81
C LYS A 153 -32.40 40.79 -11.51
N ASN A 154 -31.95 42.05 -11.57
CA ASN A 154 -32.60 43.15 -10.87
C ASN A 154 -33.98 43.40 -11.48
#